data_AF-A0A9W9RM03-F1
#
_entry.id   AF-A0A9W9RM03-F1
#
_cell.length_a   1.000
_cell.length_b   1.000
_cell.length_c   1.000
_cell.angle_alpha   90.00
_cell.angle_beta   90.00
_cell.angle_gamma   90.00
#
_symmetry.space_group_name_H-M   'P 1'
#
loop_
_entity.id
_entity.type
_entity.pdbx_description
1 polymer ?
#
loop_
_entity_poly.entity_id
_entity_poly.type
_entity_poly.pdbx_seq_one_letter_code
_entity_poly.pdbx_strand_id
1 'polypeptide(L)'
;MSLPGALQQASIIASCSDPLPGQVISQYGKRVIKLSDHQVVKYGLDVTKEEFENQRIAYELVDSHIVRIPRVYDFFLDERGWGYIVMEFMKGKVIDPLDDVSSIQRIANVLNHFATLRYDIPGSIYGGPCRGLLFPEFEELVFNNLDQMEKWFNSRLFAHNPTLDLQGSDLVLCHLDIAPRNIIWLEDGSLCLIDWASAGFYPRLFEFSMQWILDGKDGDFNSLLLELVEPLSDHEMAQKEAFICAWGNIQRHPFRNKTSASPRRFSRRSTDLPPVPAPPMPDYPPEWYEKAGREYPLPPSPTCTDSSSSVPEDRN
;
A
#
# COMPACT_ATOMS: atom_id res chain seq x y z
N MET A 1 15.62 -32.95 -21.86
CA MET A 1 16.45 -32.89 -20.64
C MET A 1 16.27 -31.50 -20.06
N SER A 2 15.71 -31.39 -18.86
CA SER A 2 15.62 -30.12 -18.14
C SER A 2 17.02 -29.68 -17.72
N LEU A 3 17.34 -28.39 -17.86
CA LEU A 3 18.57 -27.83 -17.32
C LEU A 3 18.52 -27.94 -15.78
N PRO A 4 19.66 -28.22 -15.11
CA PRO A 4 19.77 -28.08 -13.66
C PRO A 4 19.30 -26.69 -13.20
N GLY A 5 18.62 -26.61 -12.05
CA GLY A 5 17.99 -25.35 -11.58
C GLY A 5 18.93 -24.14 -11.56
N ALA A 6 20.20 -24.33 -11.14
CA ALA A 6 21.20 -23.26 -11.16
C ALA A 6 21.56 -22.75 -12.58
N LEU A 7 21.60 -23.64 -13.57
CA LEU A 7 21.84 -23.26 -14.97
C LEU A 7 20.63 -22.51 -15.55
N GLN A 8 19.43 -22.86 -15.12
CA GLN A 8 18.21 -22.14 -15.51
C GLN A 8 18.18 -20.72 -14.93
N GLN A 9 18.51 -20.55 -13.65
CA GLN A 9 18.56 -19.23 -13.00
C GLN A 9 19.63 -18.32 -13.63
N ALA A 10 20.82 -18.86 -13.91
CA ALA A 10 21.89 -18.10 -14.59
C ALA A 10 21.45 -17.60 -15.98
N SER A 11 20.72 -18.44 -16.73
CA SER A 11 20.16 -18.03 -18.04
C SER A 11 19.14 -16.92 -17.91
N ILE A 12 18.27 -16.96 -16.89
CA ILE A 12 17.26 -15.91 -16.65
C ILE A 12 17.93 -14.58 -16.30
N ILE A 13 18.95 -14.61 -15.42
CA ILE A 13 19.72 -13.41 -15.04
C ILE A 13 20.38 -12.78 -16.29
N ALA A 14 20.96 -13.60 -17.16
CA ALA A 14 21.55 -13.13 -18.41
C ALA A 14 20.50 -12.46 -19.32
N SER A 15 19.33 -13.09 -19.50
CA SER A 15 18.21 -12.49 -20.26
C SER A 15 17.70 -11.19 -19.66
N CYS A 16 17.70 -11.04 -18.33
CA CYS A 16 17.30 -9.80 -17.66
C CYS A 16 18.35 -8.69 -17.84
N SER A 17 19.62 -9.04 -17.98
CA SER A 17 20.72 -8.07 -18.11
C SER A 17 20.82 -7.48 -19.52
N ASP A 18 20.46 -8.26 -20.54
CA ASP A 18 20.45 -7.84 -21.95
C ASP A 18 19.18 -8.38 -22.66
N PRO A 19 18.00 -7.82 -22.36
CA PRO A 19 16.75 -8.30 -22.94
C PRO A 19 16.62 -7.88 -24.40
N LEU A 20 16.12 -8.79 -25.24
CA LEU A 20 15.76 -8.42 -26.61
C LEU A 20 14.64 -7.36 -26.59
N PRO A 21 14.61 -6.41 -27.54
CA PRO A 21 13.61 -5.33 -27.54
C PRO A 21 12.15 -5.82 -27.45
N GLY A 22 11.82 -6.95 -28.09
CA GLY A 22 10.48 -7.54 -28.07
C GLY A 22 10.11 -8.33 -26.80
N GLN A 23 11.05 -8.53 -25.87
CA GLN A 23 10.81 -9.21 -24.59
C GLN A 23 10.47 -8.23 -23.48
N VAL A 24 10.79 -6.95 -23.65
CA VAL A 24 10.60 -5.95 -22.61
C VAL A 24 9.12 -5.63 -22.45
N ILE A 25 8.56 -5.93 -21.28
CA ILE A 25 7.19 -5.53 -20.92
C ILE A 25 7.21 -4.19 -20.17
N SER A 26 8.12 -4.05 -19.21
CA SER A 26 8.31 -2.81 -18.45
C SER A 26 9.77 -2.62 -18.06
N GLN A 27 10.28 -1.39 -18.24
CA GLN A 27 11.64 -0.98 -17.81
C GLN A 27 11.65 0.10 -16.73
N TYR A 28 10.55 0.83 -16.56
CA TYR A 28 10.44 1.96 -15.64
C TYR A 28 9.66 1.52 -14.40
N GLY A 29 10.27 1.63 -13.22
CA GLY A 29 9.75 1.04 -11.99
C GLY A 29 10.04 -0.47 -11.91
N LYS A 30 9.00 -1.29 -11.84
CA LYS A 30 9.07 -2.76 -11.75
C LYS A 30 9.54 -3.33 -13.09
N ARG A 31 10.72 -3.94 -13.12
CA ARG A 31 11.32 -4.47 -14.36
C ARG A 31 10.71 -5.83 -14.66
N VAL A 32 10.11 -5.95 -15.84
CA VAL A 32 9.44 -7.18 -16.28
C VAL A 32 9.85 -7.49 -17.70
N ILE A 33 10.32 -8.71 -17.93
CA ILE A 33 10.59 -9.22 -19.27
C ILE A 33 9.87 -10.54 -19.52
N LYS A 34 9.48 -10.75 -20.78
CA LYS A 34 8.88 -11.97 -21.28
C LYS A 34 9.98 -12.97 -21.64
N LEU A 35 9.98 -14.12 -20.95
CA LEU A 35 10.91 -15.21 -21.21
C LEU A 35 10.39 -16.14 -22.32
N SER A 36 9.07 -16.37 -22.36
CA SER A 36 8.41 -17.19 -23.38
C SER A 36 6.93 -16.80 -23.52
N ASP A 37 6.17 -17.48 -24.38
CA ASP A 37 4.72 -17.27 -24.51
C ASP A 37 3.90 -17.68 -23.28
N HIS A 38 4.54 -18.25 -22.27
CA HIS A 38 3.92 -18.72 -21.03
C HIS A 38 4.59 -18.18 -19.77
N GLN A 39 5.71 -17.47 -19.87
CA GLN A 39 6.50 -17.05 -18.71
C GLN A 39 7.02 -15.63 -18.83
N VAL A 40 6.94 -14.92 -17.71
CA VAL A 40 7.61 -13.64 -17.47
C VAL A 40 8.50 -13.75 -16.24
N VAL A 41 9.45 -12.84 -16.14
CA VAL A 41 10.21 -12.61 -14.91
C VAL A 41 10.09 -11.15 -14.50
N LYS A 42 9.68 -10.94 -13.25
CA LYS A 42 9.78 -9.66 -12.55
C LYS A 42 11.08 -9.67 -11.76
N TYR A 43 11.87 -8.61 -11.84
CA TYR A 43 13.16 -8.57 -11.13
C TYR A 43 13.54 -7.16 -10.67
N GLY A 44 14.29 -7.08 -9.57
CA GLY A 44 14.63 -5.81 -8.95
C GLY A 44 15.18 -5.96 -7.53
N LEU A 45 15.64 -4.85 -6.96
CA LEU A 45 16.04 -4.79 -5.54
C LEU A 45 14.83 -4.83 -4.59
N ASP A 46 13.66 -4.44 -5.10
CA ASP A 46 12.37 -4.38 -4.41
C ASP A 46 11.51 -5.64 -4.64
N VAL A 47 12.00 -6.61 -5.41
CA VAL A 47 11.33 -7.89 -5.65
C VAL A 47 11.70 -8.85 -4.52
N THR A 48 10.71 -9.22 -3.73
CA THR A 48 10.93 -9.91 -2.44
C THR A 48 10.34 -11.31 -2.42
N LYS A 49 10.79 -12.12 -1.45
CA LYS A 49 10.20 -13.44 -1.19
C LYS A 49 8.75 -13.30 -0.70
N GLU A 50 8.48 -12.26 0.07
CA GLU A 50 7.15 -11.94 0.60
C GLU A 50 6.15 -11.72 -0.54
N GLU A 51 6.54 -11.00 -1.60
CA GLU A 51 5.69 -10.86 -2.80
C GLU A 51 5.42 -12.21 -3.47
N PHE A 52 6.46 -13.03 -3.66
CA PHE A 52 6.33 -14.35 -4.26
C PHE A 52 5.34 -15.25 -3.49
N GLU A 53 5.50 -15.32 -2.17
CA GLU A 53 4.66 -16.17 -1.32
C GLU A 53 3.24 -15.62 -1.19
N ASN A 54 3.07 -14.30 -1.09
CA ASN A 54 1.75 -13.68 -1.13
C ASN A 54 1.00 -14.05 -2.41
N GLN A 55 1.65 -13.93 -3.58
CA GLN A 55 1.04 -14.29 -4.85
C GLN A 55 0.73 -15.79 -4.95
N ARG A 56 1.62 -16.66 -4.44
CA ARG A 56 1.40 -18.11 -4.41
C ARG A 56 0.18 -18.48 -3.59
N ILE A 57 0.04 -17.92 -2.38
CA ILE A 57 -1.09 -18.21 -1.50
C ILE A 57 -2.38 -17.61 -2.08
N ALA A 58 -2.32 -16.40 -2.62
CA ALA A 58 -3.47 -15.78 -3.27
C ALA A 58 -3.99 -16.63 -4.44
N TYR A 59 -3.09 -17.18 -5.27
CA TYR A 59 -3.43 -18.12 -6.35
C TYR A 59 -4.22 -19.35 -5.85
N GLU A 60 -3.92 -19.84 -4.66
CA GLU A 60 -4.59 -21.00 -4.05
C GLU A 60 -5.93 -20.61 -3.38
N LEU A 61 -6.02 -19.39 -2.84
CA LEU A 61 -7.15 -18.93 -2.03
C LEU A 61 -8.29 -18.31 -2.85
N VAL A 62 -7.96 -17.60 -3.92
CA VAL A 62 -8.92 -16.77 -4.67
C VAL A 62 -9.63 -17.59 -5.76
N ASP A 63 -10.94 -17.40 -5.92
CA ASP A 63 -11.71 -18.08 -6.95
C ASP A 63 -11.33 -17.55 -8.34
N SER A 64 -10.68 -18.41 -9.12
CA SER A 64 -10.24 -18.12 -10.49
C SER A 64 -11.37 -17.79 -11.48
N HIS A 65 -12.63 -18.11 -11.16
CA HIS A 65 -13.78 -17.70 -11.97
C HIS A 65 -14.14 -16.21 -11.77
N ILE A 66 -13.75 -15.63 -10.64
CA ILE A 66 -13.98 -14.22 -10.32
C ILE A 66 -12.80 -13.40 -10.80
N VAL A 67 -11.58 -13.79 -10.42
CA VAL A 67 -10.33 -13.14 -10.85
C VAL A 67 -9.19 -14.15 -10.90
N ARG A 68 -8.42 -14.11 -11.99
CA ARG A 68 -7.23 -14.93 -12.15
C ARG A 68 -6.02 -14.28 -11.50
N ILE A 69 -5.14 -15.11 -10.97
CA ILE A 69 -3.83 -14.70 -10.45
C ILE A 69 -2.78 -15.46 -11.25
N PRO A 70 -1.67 -14.83 -11.67
CA PRO A 70 -0.62 -15.55 -12.38
C PRO A 70 0.03 -16.58 -11.45
N ARG A 71 0.20 -17.81 -11.92
CA ARG A 71 0.96 -18.81 -11.15
C ARG A 71 2.43 -18.40 -11.03
N VAL A 72 2.98 -18.41 -9.82
CA VAL A 72 4.42 -18.26 -9.61
C VAL A 72 5.13 -19.62 -9.73
N TYR A 73 6.33 -19.63 -10.30
CA TYR A 73 7.11 -20.85 -10.58
C TYR A 73 8.40 -20.93 -9.76
N ASP A 74 9.13 -19.82 -9.62
CA ASP A 74 10.39 -19.78 -8.88
C ASP A 74 10.67 -18.38 -8.30
N PHE A 75 11.41 -18.36 -7.20
CA PHE A 75 11.99 -17.15 -6.62
C PHE A 75 13.44 -17.39 -6.23
N PHE A 76 14.33 -16.48 -6.63
CA PHE A 76 15.74 -16.52 -6.26
C PHE A 76 16.36 -15.12 -6.18
N LEU A 77 17.51 -15.05 -5.51
CA LEU A 77 18.33 -13.85 -5.41
C LEU A 77 19.61 -14.03 -6.24
N ASP A 78 20.08 -12.97 -6.90
CA ASP A 78 21.44 -12.94 -7.46
C ASP A 78 22.50 -12.55 -6.41
N GLU A 79 23.78 -12.58 -6.79
CA GLU A 79 24.91 -12.20 -5.92
C GLU A 79 24.88 -10.72 -5.48
N ARG A 80 24.10 -9.88 -6.16
CA ARG A 80 23.92 -8.46 -5.87
C ARG A 80 22.71 -8.20 -4.97
N GLY A 81 21.97 -9.25 -4.58
CA GLY A 81 20.75 -9.17 -3.78
C GLY A 81 19.51 -8.76 -4.56
N TRP A 82 19.51 -8.87 -5.89
CA TRP A 82 18.33 -8.65 -6.71
C TRP A 82 17.43 -9.87 -6.65
N GLY A 83 16.14 -9.65 -6.38
CA GLY A 83 15.14 -10.71 -6.46
C GLY A 83 14.59 -10.91 -7.86
N TYR A 84 14.21 -12.14 -8.14
CA TYR A 84 13.63 -12.59 -9.40
C TYR A 84 12.41 -13.44 -9.09
N ILE A 85 11.23 -13.06 -9.58
CA ILE A 85 10.01 -13.86 -9.56
C ILE A 85 9.73 -14.32 -10.98
N VAL A 86 9.81 -15.63 -11.20
CA VAL A 86 9.41 -16.26 -12.46
C VAL A 86 7.95 -16.67 -12.33
N MET A 87 7.09 -16.21 -13.23
CA MET A 87 5.65 -16.44 -13.14
C MET A 87 4.98 -16.55 -14.52
N GLU A 88 3.72 -16.98 -14.50
CA GLU A 88 2.88 -17.16 -15.68
C GLU A 88 2.73 -15.85 -16.47
N PHE A 89 2.92 -15.93 -17.78
CA PHE A 89 2.62 -14.81 -18.67
C PHE A 89 1.12 -14.79 -18.98
N MET A 90 0.45 -13.73 -18.52
CA MET A 90 -0.97 -13.52 -18.74
C MET A 90 -1.19 -12.77 -20.06
N LYS A 91 -1.77 -13.45 -21.05
CA LYS A 91 -2.08 -12.86 -22.37
C LYS A 91 -3.30 -11.96 -22.27
N GLY A 92 -3.06 -10.66 -22.28
CA GLY A 92 -4.11 -9.67 -22.17
C GLY A 92 -3.57 -8.26 -22.30
N LYS A 93 -4.39 -7.29 -21.93
CA LYS A 93 -4.06 -5.87 -21.99
C LYS A 93 -4.37 -5.19 -20.68
N VAL A 94 -3.47 -4.31 -20.26
CA VAL A 94 -3.77 -3.28 -19.26
C VAL A 94 -4.57 -2.18 -19.94
N ILE A 95 -5.65 -1.74 -19.30
CA ILE A 95 -6.45 -0.59 -19.72
C ILE A 95 -6.21 0.49 -18.67
N ASP A 96 -5.55 1.58 -19.07
CA ASP A 96 -5.17 2.69 -18.20
C ASP A 96 -5.13 3.98 -19.04
N PRO A 97 -5.99 4.97 -18.77
CA PRO A 97 -6.99 5.02 -17.69
C PRO A 97 -8.13 4.02 -17.91
N LEU A 98 -8.76 3.60 -16.80
CA LEU A 98 -9.96 2.75 -16.80
C LEU A 98 -11.14 3.53 -16.23
N ASP A 99 -12.05 3.96 -17.12
CA ASP A 99 -13.23 4.77 -16.81
C ASP A 99 -14.56 4.06 -17.13
N ASP A 100 -14.51 2.85 -17.72
CA ASP A 100 -15.71 2.05 -18.01
C ASP A 100 -16.33 1.49 -16.73
N VAL A 101 -17.51 2.01 -16.37
CA VAL A 101 -18.26 1.63 -15.17
C VAL A 101 -18.54 0.12 -15.11
N SER A 102 -18.81 -0.54 -16.25
CA SER A 102 -19.10 -1.98 -16.26
C SER A 102 -17.87 -2.81 -15.87
N SER A 103 -16.69 -2.37 -16.30
CA SER A 103 -15.40 -2.96 -15.96
C SER A 103 -15.04 -2.70 -14.50
N ILE A 104 -15.29 -1.49 -13.99
CA ILE A 104 -15.04 -1.14 -12.59
C ILE A 104 -15.99 -1.90 -11.66
N GLN A 105 -17.25 -2.13 -12.05
CA GLN A 105 -18.17 -3.00 -11.31
C GLN A 105 -17.64 -4.42 -11.15
N ARG A 106 -16.94 -4.96 -12.17
CA ARG A 106 -16.30 -6.28 -12.05
C ARG A 106 -15.17 -6.26 -11.02
N ILE A 107 -14.44 -5.16 -10.88
CA ILE A 107 -13.40 -4.98 -9.87
C ILE A 107 -14.02 -4.83 -8.47
N ALA A 108 -15.13 -4.11 -8.34
CA ALA A 108 -15.90 -4.07 -7.09
C ALA A 108 -16.35 -5.49 -6.66
N ASN A 109 -16.78 -6.33 -7.61
CA ASN A 109 -17.11 -7.74 -7.32
C ASN A 109 -15.89 -8.56 -6.84
N VAL A 110 -14.68 -8.24 -7.32
CA VAL A 110 -13.43 -8.84 -6.80
C VAL A 110 -13.20 -8.42 -5.35
N LEU A 111 -13.39 -7.15 -5.00
CA LEU A 111 -13.26 -6.67 -3.63
C LEU A 111 -14.31 -7.29 -2.70
N ASN A 112 -15.54 -7.47 -3.17
CA ASN A 112 -16.58 -8.19 -2.44
C ASN A 112 -16.19 -9.65 -2.19
N HIS A 113 -15.61 -10.32 -3.20
CA HIS A 113 -15.07 -11.67 -3.02
C HIS A 113 -13.95 -11.70 -1.98
N PHE A 114 -13.00 -10.76 -2.06
CA PHE A 114 -11.91 -10.66 -1.08
C PHE A 114 -12.41 -10.43 0.35
N ALA A 115 -13.47 -9.64 0.52
CA ALA A 115 -14.12 -9.42 1.82
C ALA A 115 -14.70 -10.71 2.44
N THR A 116 -14.96 -11.76 1.64
CA THR A 116 -15.41 -13.07 2.16
C THR A 116 -14.26 -13.92 2.70
N LEU A 117 -13.03 -13.65 2.29
CA LEU A 117 -11.84 -14.41 2.65
C LEU A 117 -11.26 -13.84 3.94
N ARG A 118 -11.53 -14.50 5.06
CA ARG A 118 -11.13 -14.05 6.41
C ARG A 118 -9.97 -14.85 7.00
N TYR A 119 -9.19 -14.21 7.87
CA TYR A 119 -8.16 -14.84 8.68
C TYR A 119 -8.01 -14.15 10.04
N ASP A 120 -7.47 -14.80 11.06
CA ASP A 120 -7.48 -14.24 12.43
C ASP A 120 -6.24 -13.39 12.75
N ILE A 121 -5.19 -13.50 11.95
CA ILE A 121 -3.90 -12.83 12.20
C ILE A 121 -3.70 -11.74 11.13
N PRO A 122 -3.52 -10.47 11.53
CA PRO A 122 -3.37 -9.39 10.57
C PRO A 122 -1.94 -9.31 10.03
N GLY A 123 -1.80 -8.82 8.79
CA GLY A 123 -0.49 -8.67 8.14
C GLY A 123 -0.42 -9.39 6.79
N SER A 124 0.80 -9.56 6.28
CA SER A 124 1.08 -10.25 5.01
C SER A 124 0.36 -11.61 4.93
N ILE A 125 -0.12 -11.97 3.73
CA ILE A 125 -0.77 -13.28 3.47
C ILE A 125 0.15 -14.44 3.87
N TYR A 126 1.45 -14.30 3.60
CA TYR A 126 2.48 -15.27 3.95
C TYR A 126 2.80 -15.31 5.47
N GLY A 127 2.32 -14.35 6.25
CA GLY A 127 2.68 -14.18 7.67
C GLY A 127 4.09 -13.64 7.89
N GLY A 128 4.76 -13.18 6.82
CA GLY A 128 6.06 -12.51 6.88
C GLY A 128 5.96 -11.01 7.15
N PRO A 129 7.08 -10.27 7.01
CA PRO A 129 7.07 -8.82 7.11
C PRO A 129 6.03 -8.18 6.18
N CYS A 130 5.27 -7.23 6.70
CA CYS A 130 4.34 -6.44 5.91
C CYS A 130 5.13 -5.52 4.97
N ARG A 131 4.76 -5.51 3.69
CA ARG A 131 5.39 -4.70 2.64
C ARG A 131 4.33 -3.84 1.95
N GLY A 132 4.79 -2.98 1.04
CA GLY A 132 3.89 -2.21 0.17
C GLY A 132 3.47 -0.86 0.74
N LEU A 133 2.41 -0.30 0.16
CA LEU A 133 2.07 1.12 0.28
C LEU A 133 1.66 1.58 1.71
N LEU A 134 1.27 0.64 2.58
CA LEU A 134 0.89 0.95 3.95
C LEU A 134 2.06 1.12 4.91
N PHE A 135 3.19 0.46 4.64
CA PHE A 135 4.25 0.28 5.61
C PHE A 135 5.56 0.93 5.15
N PRO A 136 6.42 1.39 6.09
CA PRO A 136 7.76 1.85 5.73
C PRO A 136 8.58 0.76 5.06
N GLU A 137 9.28 1.10 3.97
CA GLU A 137 10.09 0.15 3.19
C GLU A 137 11.16 -0.59 4.02
N PHE A 138 11.71 0.08 5.04
CA PHE A 138 12.85 -0.43 5.82
C PHE A 138 12.48 -0.98 7.21
N GLU A 139 11.20 -1.08 7.55
CA GLU A 139 10.76 -1.70 8.81
C GLU A 139 10.18 -3.10 8.54
N GLU A 140 10.74 -4.12 9.20
CA GLU A 140 10.23 -5.49 9.14
C GLU A 140 9.12 -5.66 10.18
N LEU A 141 7.88 -5.40 9.78
CA LEU A 141 6.72 -5.42 10.66
C LEU A 141 5.95 -6.73 10.54
N VAL A 142 5.89 -7.49 11.63
CA VAL A 142 5.07 -8.70 11.75
C VAL A 142 4.18 -8.54 12.97
N PHE A 143 2.87 -8.75 12.78
CA PHE A 143 1.88 -8.65 13.84
C PHE A 143 1.38 -10.04 14.20
N ASN A 144 1.21 -10.30 15.49
CA ASN A 144 0.68 -11.58 15.97
C ASN A 144 -0.84 -11.52 16.22
N ASN A 145 -1.40 -10.30 16.29
CA ASN A 145 -2.81 -10.05 16.54
C ASN A 145 -3.15 -8.57 16.22
N LEU A 146 -4.44 -8.27 16.23
CA LEU A 146 -4.98 -6.94 15.90
C LEU A 146 -4.57 -5.85 16.89
N ASP A 147 -4.48 -6.17 18.18
CA ASP A 147 -4.02 -5.23 19.22
C ASP A 147 -2.58 -4.74 18.96
N GLN A 148 -1.67 -5.60 18.50
CA GLN A 148 -0.32 -5.17 18.12
C GLN A 148 -0.31 -4.24 16.92
N MET A 149 -1.14 -4.52 15.91
CA MET A 149 -1.27 -3.66 14.72
C MET A 149 -1.86 -2.30 15.10
N GLU A 150 -2.94 -2.28 15.87
CA GLU A 150 -3.59 -1.07 16.34
C GLU A 150 -2.62 -0.20 17.15
N LYS A 151 -1.90 -0.78 18.12
CA LYS A 151 -0.88 -0.07 18.89
C LYS A 151 0.22 0.53 18.01
N TRP A 152 0.63 -0.20 16.97
CA TRP A 152 1.63 0.30 16.04
C TRP A 152 1.11 1.51 15.25
N PHE A 153 -0.08 1.43 14.65
CA PHE A 153 -0.67 2.57 13.93
C PHE A 153 -0.91 3.76 14.87
N ASN A 154 -1.43 3.53 16.08
CA ASN A 154 -1.60 4.58 17.09
C ASN A 154 -0.26 5.23 17.49
N SER A 155 0.86 4.49 17.48
CA SER A 155 2.18 5.08 17.71
C SER A 155 2.66 6.05 16.62
N ARG A 156 1.98 6.06 15.46
CA ARG A 156 2.25 6.96 14.33
C ARG A 156 1.37 8.20 14.33
N LEU A 157 0.45 8.31 15.29
CA LEU A 157 -0.43 9.47 15.46
C LEU A 157 0.21 10.52 16.37
N PHE A 158 -0.04 11.79 16.06
CA PHE A 158 0.25 12.89 16.98
C PHE A 158 -0.89 13.06 17.98
N ALA A 159 -0.62 13.72 19.11
CA ALA A 159 -1.59 13.89 20.20
C ALA A 159 -2.91 14.58 19.79
N HIS A 160 -2.92 15.34 18.69
CA HIS A 160 -4.12 16.01 18.17
C HIS A 160 -4.90 15.16 17.15
N ASN A 161 -4.38 14.01 16.72
CA ASN A 161 -5.08 13.13 15.79
C ASN A 161 -6.06 12.23 16.56
N PRO A 162 -7.19 11.83 15.94
CA PRO A 162 -8.11 10.86 16.54
C PRO A 162 -7.42 9.51 16.72
N THR A 163 -7.73 8.82 17.82
CA THR A 163 -7.20 7.48 18.10
C THR A 163 -7.87 6.45 17.20
N LEU A 164 -7.09 5.51 16.68
CA LEU A 164 -7.57 4.39 15.88
C LEU A 164 -8.05 3.26 16.80
N ASP A 165 -9.29 2.80 16.60
CA ASP A 165 -9.85 1.62 17.25
C ASP A 165 -10.22 0.57 16.19
N LEU A 166 -9.41 -0.49 16.09
CA LEU A 166 -9.63 -1.59 15.16
C LEU A 166 -10.39 -2.75 15.82
N GLN A 167 -10.77 -2.64 17.10
CA GLN A 167 -11.41 -3.73 17.79
C GLN A 167 -12.76 -4.06 17.16
N GLY A 168 -13.03 -5.36 16.99
CA GLY A 168 -14.25 -5.86 16.35
C GLY A 168 -14.25 -5.77 14.81
N SER A 169 -13.19 -5.27 14.17
CA SER A 169 -13.05 -5.36 12.72
C SER A 169 -12.73 -6.80 12.29
N ASP A 170 -13.43 -7.26 11.25
CA ASP A 170 -13.01 -8.47 10.53
C ASP A 170 -11.71 -8.21 9.78
N LEU A 171 -10.83 -9.20 9.75
CA LEU A 171 -9.63 -9.19 8.92
C LEU A 171 -9.93 -9.97 7.64
N VAL A 172 -9.96 -9.25 6.54
CA VAL A 172 -10.28 -9.77 5.21
C VAL A 172 -9.08 -9.66 4.30
N LEU A 173 -9.05 -10.46 3.24
CA LEU A 173 -8.04 -10.31 2.21
C LEU A 173 -8.12 -8.89 1.62
N CYS A 174 -7.01 -8.18 1.65
CA CYS A 174 -6.83 -6.88 0.99
C CYS A 174 -5.62 -6.98 0.06
N HIS A 175 -5.74 -6.39 -1.12
CA HIS A 175 -4.65 -6.28 -2.08
C HIS A 175 -3.80 -5.03 -1.82
N LEU A 176 -4.43 -3.93 -1.40
CA LEU A 176 -3.85 -2.64 -1.00
C LEU A 176 -3.09 -1.86 -2.11
N ASP A 177 -3.08 -2.39 -3.33
CA ASP A 177 -2.59 -1.72 -4.54
C ASP A 177 -3.49 -2.04 -5.75
N ILE A 178 -4.83 -2.02 -5.54
CA ILE A 178 -5.77 -2.10 -6.66
C ILE A 178 -5.69 -0.81 -7.47
N ALA A 179 -5.25 -0.93 -8.71
CA ALA A 179 -5.11 0.16 -9.67
C ALA A 179 -5.17 -0.39 -11.10
N PRO A 180 -5.54 0.42 -12.11
CA PRO A 180 -5.68 -0.04 -13.50
C PRO A 180 -4.42 -0.73 -14.03
N ARG A 181 -3.24 -0.19 -13.71
CA ARG A 181 -1.92 -0.76 -14.06
C ARG A 181 -1.68 -2.20 -13.57
N ASN A 182 -2.37 -2.63 -12.52
CA ASN A 182 -2.24 -3.96 -11.91
C ASN A 182 -3.34 -4.93 -12.37
N ILE A 183 -4.14 -4.53 -13.37
CA ILE A 183 -5.28 -5.30 -13.88
C ILE A 183 -5.05 -5.63 -15.35
N ILE A 184 -5.06 -6.93 -15.65
CA ILE A 184 -4.91 -7.44 -17.02
C ILE A 184 -6.25 -8.00 -17.47
N TRP A 185 -6.80 -7.43 -18.54
CA TRP A 185 -7.98 -7.93 -19.23
C TRP A 185 -7.54 -9.00 -20.23
N LEU A 186 -7.92 -10.25 -19.98
CA LEU A 186 -7.52 -11.39 -20.77
C LEU A 186 -8.33 -11.50 -22.07
N GLU A 187 -7.78 -12.18 -23.06
CA GLU A 187 -8.40 -12.32 -24.40
C GLU A 187 -9.77 -13.02 -24.35
N ASP A 188 -10.01 -13.86 -23.35
CA ASP A 188 -11.29 -14.54 -23.11
C ASP A 188 -12.30 -13.68 -22.32
N GLY A 189 -11.94 -12.44 -22.01
CA GLY A 189 -12.75 -11.50 -21.24
C GLY A 189 -12.65 -11.67 -19.73
N SER A 190 -11.88 -12.64 -19.22
CA SER A 190 -11.63 -12.78 -17.78
C SER A 190 -10.67 -11.71 -17.24
N LEU A 191 -10.75 -11.45 -15.94
CA LEU A 191 -9.92 -10.46 -15.25
C LEU A 191 -8.73 -11.17 -14.62
N CYS A 192 -7.54 -10.58 -14.69
CA CYS A 192 -6.38 -11.01 -13.93
C CYS A 192 -5.82 -9.86 -13.08
N LEU A 193 -5.48 -10.17 -11.82
CA LEU A 193 -4.88 -9.23 -10.88
C LEU A 193 -3.44 -9.64 -10.56
N ILE A 194 -2.53 -8.67 -10.63
CA ILE A 194 -1.10 -8.86 -10.39
C ILE A 194 -0.60 -7.96 -9.26
N ASP A 195 0.65 -8.16 -8.86
CA ASP A 195 1.39 -7.28 -7.94
C ASP A 195 0.97 -7.38 -6.46
N TRP A 196 1.14 -8.58 -5.91
CA TRP A 196 0.68 -8.97 -4.58
C TRP A 196 1.64 -8.60 -3.42
N ALA A 197 2.57 -7.68 -3.65
CA ALA A 197 3.57 -7.30 -2.66
C ALA A 197 2.95 -6.68 -1.39
N SER A 198 1.89 -5.89 -1.55
CA SER A 198 1.20 -5.21 -0.45
C SER A 198 0.15 -6.08 0.25
N ALA A 199 -0.18 -7.23 -0.33
CA ALA A 199 -1.38 -7.96 0.03
C ALA A 199 -1.29 -8.64 1.42
N GLY A 200 -2.43 -8.81 2.06
CA GLY A 200 -2.52 -9.40 3.40
C GLY A 200 -3.94 -9.41 3.97
N PHE A 201 -4.07 -9.88 5.20
CA PHE A 201 -5.33 -9.84 5.95
C PHE A 201 -5.35 -8.60 6.84
N TYR A 202 -6.29 -7.70 6.57
CA TYR A 202 -6.40 -6.40 7.24
C TYR A 202 -7.87 -6.02 7.42
N PRO A 203 -8.19 -5.04 8.29
CA PRO A 203 -9.51 -4.44 8.31
C PRO A 203 -9.89 -3.93 6.92
N ARG A 204 -11.12 -4.17 6.46
CA ARG A 204 -11.62 -3.75 5.13
C ARG A 204 -11.48 -2.23 4.92
N LEU A 205 -11.53 -1.48 6.03
CA LEU A 205 -11.19 -0.06 6.09
C LEU A 205 -9.88 0.30 5.37
N PHE A 206 -8.85 -0.55 5.45
CA PHE A 206 -7.53 -0.23 4.90
C PHE A 206 -7.56 -0.23 3.37
N GLU A 207 -8.17 -1.25 2.75
CA GLU A 207 -8.38 -1.28 1.29
C GLU A 207 -9.20 -0.09 0.82
N PHE A 208 -10.34 0.16 1.47
CA PHE A 208 -11.21 1.29 1.16
C PHE A 208 -10.47 2.63 1.26
N SER A 209 -9.73 2.83 2.36
CA SER A 209 -8.98 4.07 2.58
C SER A 209 -7.85 4.26 1.57
N MET A 210 -7.20 3.18 1.13
CA MET A 210 -6.18 3.26 0.08
C MET A 210 -6.76 3.71 -1.26
N GLN A 211 -7.96 3.25 -1.62
CA GLN A 211 -8.66 3.76 -2.80
C GLN A 211 -8.93 5.28 -2.67
N TRP A 212 -9.36 5.72 -1.49
CA TRP A 212 -9.60 7.14 -1.24
C TRP A 212 -8.32 7.99 -1.23
N ILE A 213 -7.22 7.48 -0.68
CA ILE A 213 -5.92 8.17 -0.63
C ILE A 213 -5.29 8.34 -2.02
N LEU A 214 -5.50 7.35 -2.91
CA LEU A 214 -4.92 7.34 -4.25
C LEU A 214 -5.83 7.98 -5.30
N ASP A 215 -7.03 8.41 -4.91
CA ASP A 215 -8.00 9.03 -5.80
C ASP A 215 -7.43 10.24 -6.57
N GLY A 216 -7.81 10.33 -7.84
CA GLY A 216 -7.31 11.31 -8.80
C GLY A 216 -5.91 11.03 -9.37
N LYS A 217 -5.17 10.02 -8.88
CA LYS A 217 -3.87 9.64 -9.47
C LYS A 217 -4.00 8.83 -10.76
N ASP A 218 -5.00 7.96 -10.82
CA ASP A 218 -5.28 7.06 -11.94
C ASP A 218 -6.58 7.47 -12.67
N GLY A 219 -6.80 8.78 -12.79
CA GLY A 219 -8.07 9.35 -13.30
C GLY A 219 -9.22 9.17 -12.32
N ASP A 220 -10.43 8.94 -12.83
CA ASP A 220 -11.65 8.78 -12.02
C ASP A 220 -11.83 7.35 -11.47
N PHE A 221 -10.86 6.45 -11.71
CA PHE A 221 -10.96 5.03 -11.37
C PHE A 221 -11.31 4.78 -9.90
N ASN A 222 -10.55 5.39 -8.97
CA ASN A 222 -10.74 5.12 -7.54
C ASN A 222 -12.07 5.69 -7.03
N SER A 223 -12.43 6.90 -7.45
CA SER A 223 -13.74 7.50 -7.17
C SER A 223 -14.89 6.61 -7.63
N LEU A 224 -14.87 6.16 -8.89
CA LEU A 224 -15.89 5.26 -9.42
C LEU A 224 -15.90 3.91 -8.70
N LEU A 225 -14.73 3.36 -8.34
CA LEU A 225 -14.66 2.12 -7.58
C LEU A 225 -15.28 2.27 -6.19
N LEU A 226 -15.00 3.38 -5.49
CA LEU A 226 -15.56 3.69 -4.17
C LEU A 226 -17.09 3.84 -4.19
N GLU A 227 -17.68 4.29 -5.30
CA GLU A 227 -19.13 4.35 -5.48
C GLU A 227 -19.78 2.97 -5.67
N LEU A 228 -19.03 1.97 -6.16
CA LEU A 228 -19.55 0.65 -6.53
C LEU A 228 -19.28 -0.44 -5.48
N VAL A 229 -18.28 -0.26 -4.61
CA VAL A 229 -18.00 -1.20 -3.52
C VAL A 229 -19.06 -1.12 -2.42
N GLU A 230 -19.24 -2.22 -1.70
CA GLU A 230 -20.11 -2.20 -0.52
C GLU A 230 -19.61 -1.19 0.51
N PRO A 231 -20.52 -0.42 1.14
CA PRO A 231 -20.12 0.56 2.13
C PRO A 231 -19.50 -0.13 3.35
N LEU A 232 -18.56 0.58 3.98
CA LEU A 232 -18.06 0.20 5.29
C LEU A 232 -19.16 0.29 6.34
N SER A 233 -19.03 -0.47 7.43
CA SER A 233 -19.88 -0.25 8.60
C SER A 233 -19.63 1.14 9.20
N ASP A 234 -20.59 1.69 9.93
CA ASP A 234 -20.42 2.97 10.63
C ASP A 234 -19.20 2.97 11.55
N HIS A 235 -18.95 1.82 12.22
CA HIS A 235 -17.78 1.63 13.08
C HIS A 235 -16.48 1.75 12.28
N GLU A 236 -16.32 1.00 11.19
CA GLU A 236 -15.13 1.07 10.33
C GLU A 236 -14.95 2.47 9.73
N MET A 237 -16.04 3.07 9.23
CA MET A 237 -15.98 4.39 8.60
C MET A 237 -15.55 5.49 9.59
N ALA A 238 -15.97 5.40 10.85
CA ALA A 238 -15.54 6.33 11.90
C ALA A 238 -14.03 6.32 12.14
N GLN A 239 -13.34 5.22 11.83
CA GLN A 239 -11.89 5.07 11.99
C GLN A 239 -11.07 5.61 10.82
N LYS A 240 -11.72 5.96 9.71
CA LYS A 240 -11.05 6.35 8.46
C LYS A 240 -10.09 7.52 8.64
N GLU A 241 -10.51 8.56 9.37
CA GLU A 241 -9.67 9.74 9.62
C GLU A 241 -8.41 9.39 10.41
N ALA A 242 -8.54 8.62 11.49
CA ALA A 242 -7.40 8.16 12.28
C ALA A 242 -6.42 7.35 11.43
N PHE A 243 -6.93 6.44 10.60
CA PHE A 243 -6.09 5.65 9.70
C PHE A 243 -5.35 6.52 8.68
N ILE A 244 -6.04 7.44 8.00
CA ILE A 244 -5.43 8.37 7.03
C ILE A 244 -4.37 9.23 7.70
N CYS A 245 -4.61 9.75 8.91
CA CYS A 245 -3.63 10.51 9.67
C CYS A 245 -2.38 9.66 9.97
N ALA A 246 -2.56 8.44 10.47
CA ALA A 246 -1.45 7.53 10.75
C ALA A 246 -0.63 7.23 9.50
N TRP A 247 -1.30 6.89 8.39
CA TRP A 247 -0.65 6.65 7.11
C TRP A 247 0.09 7.89 6.60
N GLY A 248 -0.56 9.05 6.60
CA GLY A 248 0.05 10.32 6.18
C GLY A 248 1.29 10.67 7.01
N ASN A 249 1.25 10.40 8.32
CA ASN A 249 2.39 10.61 9.20
C ASN A 249 3.53 9.64 8.88
N ILE A 250 3.23 8.35 8.65
CA ILE A 250 4.20 7.33 8.23
C ILE A 250 4.99 7.80 6.99
N GLN A 251 4.30 8.38 6.00
CA GLN A 251 4.94 8.83 4.75
C GLN A 251 5.79 10.10 4.92
N ARG A 252 5.43 10.98 5.86
CA ARG A 252 6.04 12.32 6.00
C ARG A 252 7.14 12.38 7.05
N HIS A 253 7.10 11.52 8.07
CA HIS A 253 7.96 11.63 9.23
C HIS A 253 8.79 10.37 9.44
N PRO A 254 10.10 10.49 9.67
CA PRO A 254 10.92 9.35 10.03
C PRO A 254 10.64 8.94 11.49
N PHE A 255 9.94 7.82 11.67
CA PHE A 255 9.77 7.22 12.99
C PHE A 255 11.00 6.37 13.33
N ARG A 256 11.79 6.77 14.32
CA ARG A 256 12.96 5.99 14.78
C ARG A 256 12.53 4.94 15.80
N ASN A 257 12.77 3.67 15.50
CA ASN A 257 12.73 2.61 16.51
C ASN A 257 14.02 2.64 17.34
N LYS A 258 13.91 2.54 18.68
CA LYS A 258 15.06 2.57 19.62
C LYS A 258 16.00 1.35 19.48
N THR A 259 15.66 0.37 18.65
CA THR A 259 16.38 -0.91 18.51
C THR A 259 17.13 -1.10 17.19
N SER A 260 17.10 -0.16 16.24
CA SER A 260 17.89 -0.33 15.01
C SER A 260 19.32 0.16 15.22
N ALA A 261 20.27 -0.79 15.13
CA ALA A 261 21.67 -0.46 14.89
C ALA A 261 21.77 0.41 13.64
N SER A 262 22.63 1.43 13.73
CA SER A 262 22.88 2.48 12.74
C SER A 262 22.63 2.06 11.28
N PRO A 263 21.86 2.83 10.49
CA PRO A 263 21.76 2.56 9.05
C PRO A 263 23.15 2.67 8.42
N ARG A 264 23.55 1.65 7.64
CA ARG A 264 24.66 1.81 6.69
C ARG A 264 24.27 2.96 5.75
N ARG A 265 24.97 4.09 5.87
CA ARG A 265 24.86 5.21 4.94
C ARG A 265 25.17 4.73 3.53
N PHE A 266 24.16 4.54 2.70
CA PHE A 266 24.31 4.60 1.26
C PHE A 266 23.98 6.01 0.82
N SER A 267 25.00 6.73 0.33
CA SER A 267 24.80 8.06 -0.24
C SER A 267 23.90 7.93 -1.47
N ARG A 268 22.72 8.57 -1.42
CA ARG A 268 22.04 9.01 -2.64
C ARG A 268 22.97 9.98 -3.36
N ARG A 269 23.54 9.58 -4.49
CA ARG A 269 23.85 10.55 -5.55
C ARG A 269 22.55 10.77 -6.30
N SER A 270 21.85 11.84 -5.93
CA SER A 270 20.89 12.50 -6.80
C SER A 270 21.25 13.99 -6.79
N THR A 271 21.35 14.52 -8.00
CA THR A 271 21.79 15.85 -8.44
C THR A 271 21.65 17.00 -7.43
N ASP A 272 22.73 17.75 -7.27
CA ASP A 272 22.81 19.01 -6.52
C ASP A 272 21.81 20.06 -7.03
N LEU A 273 20.74 20.28 -6.27
CA LEU A 273 20.09 21.59 -6.16
C LEU A 273 19.64 21.78 -4.69
N PRO A 274 19.91 22.94 -4.06
CA PRO A 274 19.47 23.18 -2.69
C PRO A 274 17.93 23.23 -2.61
N PRO A 275 17.34 22.84 -1.47
CA PRO A 275 15.89 22.85 -1.30
C PRO A 275 15.34 24.27 -1.44
N VAL A 276 14.36 24.45 -2.31
CA VAL A 276 13.58 25.69 -2.41
C VAL A 276 12.71 25.79 -1.14
N PRO A 277 12.64 26.96 -0.47
CA PRO A 277 11.74 27.16 0.66
C PRO A 277 10.28 26.92 0.25
N ALA A 278 9.49 26.35 1.16
CA ALA A 278 8.05 26.17 0.92
C ALA A 278 7.41 27.52 0.56
N PRO A 279 6.59 27.59 -0.51
CA PRO A 279 5.85 28.81 -0.81
C PRO A 279 4.88 29.12 0.34
N PRO A 280 4.63 30.41 0.65
CA PRO A 280 3.62 30.78 1.63
C PRO A 280 2.25 30.25 1.20
N MET A 281 1.47 29.79 2.19
CA MET A 281 0.10 29.29 1.99
C MET A 281 -0.74 30.31 1.20
N PRO A 282 -1.54 29.89 0.21
CA PRO A 282 -2.50 30.76 -0.45
C PRO A 282 -3.53 31.28 0.57
N ASP A 283 -3.86 32.57 0.49
CA ASP A 283 -4.96 33.14 1.28
C ASP A 283 -6.28 32.51 0.82
N TYR A 284 -6.83 31.60 1.64
CA TYR A 284 -8.15 31.03 1.42
C TYR A 284 -9.26 32.05 1.77
N PRO A 285 -10.42 32.03 1.07
CA PRO A 285 -11.53 32.93 1.36
C PRO A 285 -12.01 32.81 2.82
N PRO A 286 -12.26 33.93 3.53
CA PRO A 286 -12.68 33.93 4.95
C PRO A 286 -13.92 33.06 5.24
N GLU A 287 -14.75 32.89 4.22
CA GLU A 287 -16.03 32.18 4.26
C GLU A 287 -15.87 30.67 4.56
N TRP A 288 -14.69 30.12 4.28
CA TRP A 288 -14.36 28.73 4.58
C TRP A 288 -14.12 28.51 6.09
N TYR A 289 -13.60 29.51 6.80
CA TYR A 289 -13.42 29.45 8.25
C TYR A 289 -14.74 29.67 9.01
N GLU A 290 -15.62 30.52 8.49
CA GLU A 290 -16.93 30.77 9.10
C GLU A 290 -17.87 29.56 9.00
N LYS A 291 -17.76 28.77 7.94
CA LYS A 291 -18.54 27.54 7.77
C LYS A 291 -18.07 26.45 8.74
N ALA A 292 -16.76 26.29 8.89
CA ALA A 292 -16.17 25.36 9.85
C ALA A 292 -16.48 25.74 11.31
N GLY A 293 -16.46 27.03 11.65
CA GLY A 293 -16.75 27.51 13.01
C GLY A 293 -18.22 27.43 13.44
N ARG A 294 -19.17 27.33 12.50
CA ARG A 294 -20.61 27.17 12.79
C ARG A 294 -21.05 25.72 12.95
N GLU A 295 -20.44 24.78 12.24
CA GLU A 295 -20.81 23.37 12.29
C GLU A 295 -20.16 22.62 13.47
N TYR A 296 -19.03 23.12 13.99
CA TYR A 296 -18.31 22.50 15.11
C TYR A 296 -17.74 23.56 16.07
N PRO A 297 -18.52 24.05 17.04
CA PRO A 297 -17.98 24.98 18.03
C PRO A 297 -16.93 24.26 18.89
N LEU A 298 -15.70 24.76 18.87
CA LEU A 298 -14.63 24.29 19.76
C LEU A 298 -15.03 24.51 21.23
N PRO A 299 -14.78 23.55 22.13
CA PRO A 299 -14.97 23.78 23.55
C PRO A 299 -13.99 24.85 24.05
N PRO A 300 -14.38 25.67 25.05
CA PRO A 300 -13.50 26.71 25.57
C PRO A 300 -12.22 26.10 26.15
N SER A 301 -11.08 26.70 25.81
CA SER A 301 -9.78 26.29 26.32
C SER A 301 -9.72 26.38 27.85
N PRO A 302 -9.03 25.46 28.55
CA PRO A 302 -8.81 25.58 29.98
C PRO A 302 -7.95 26.81 30.27
N THR A 303 -8.40 27.68 31.16
CA THR A 303 -7.63 28.84 31.63
C THR A 303 -6.40 28.36 32.41
N CYS A 304 -5.21 28.63 31.86
CA CYS A 304 -3.98 28.61 32.65
C CYS A 304 -4.10 29.64 33.77
N THR A 305 -4.03 29.16 35.02
CA THR A 305 -3.85 30.02 36.19
C THR A 305 -2.37 30.39 36.28
N ASP A 306 -2.04 31.59 35.83
CA ASP A 306 -0.74 32.19 36.12
C ASP A 306 -0.66 32.51 37.60
N SER A 307 0.16 31.73 38.30
CA SER A 307 0.65 32.03 39.64
C SER A 307 1.76 33.08 39.51
N SER A 308 1.37 34.36 39.51
CA SER A 308 2.30 35.46 39.77
C SER A 308 2.11 35.95 41.19
N SER A 309 3.11 35.64 42.01
CA SER A 309 3.35 36.19 43.34
C SER A 309 3.63 37.70 43.24
N SER A 310 2.76 38.54 43.81
CA SER A 310 3.08 39.92 44.15
C SER A 310 3.24 40.06 45.67
N VAL A 311 4.46 40.44 46.06
CA VAL A 311 4.85 40.90 47.40
C VAL A 311 4.26 42.32 47.60
N PRO A 312 3.78 42.69 48.79
CA PRO A 312 3.22 44.02 49.04
C PRO A 312 4.34 45.06 49.26
N GLU A 313 4.19 46.24 48.67
CA GLU A 313 4.89 47.46 49.10
C GLU A 313 3.92 48.35 49.89
N ASP A 314 4.38 48.72 51.10
CA ASP A 314 3.78 49.68 52.02
C ASP A 314 3.89 51.14 51.53
N ARG A 315 3.04 51.98 52.16
CA ARG A 315 3.07 53.47 52.29
C ARG A 315 2.35 54.23 51.16
N ASN A 316 1.36 55.09 51.42
CA ASN A 316 1.07 56.00 52.54
C ASN A 316 -0.43 56.04 52.85
#